data_AF-A0A6L5F330-F1
#
_entry.id   AF-A0A6L5F330-F1
#
_cell.length_a   1.000
_cell.length_b   1.000
_cell.length_c   1.000
_cell.angle_alpha   90.00
_cell.angle_beta   90.00
_cell.angle_gamma   90.00
#
_symmetry.space_group_name_H-M   'P 1'
#
loop_
_entity.id
_entity.type
_entity.pdbx_description
1 polymer ?
#
loop_
_entity_poly.entity_id
_entity_poly.type
_entity_poly.pdbx_seq_one_letter_code
_entity_poly.pdbx_strand_id
1 'polypeptide(L)'
;ILAQAVKLAMKRSPNISEIFQPEAMLEVVFSAMRPEIDFTAEAANMEEFEEMLEQFEHLEVPEVLDVTKEVLIMSKAPGVSVRECNVADFSDKEREAIARDMCAMLFHGFMVDGLFHADPHPGNIFVAPGEPATVIDFGMVGRIDRRMALGYTRFMMATALNDGEAAGRAALEMGTLTSRANVPGFLSDMQRYIPTMAKQSLQNMEFGNDFNQFLVFCTKRGIAVNPGIALFGKATANMEGSLRRLAP
;
A
#
# COMPACT_ATOMS: atom_id res chain seq x y z
N ILE A 1 -9.84 7.72 -29.33
CA ILE A 1 -10.26 9.11 -29.67
C ILE A 1 -9.30 10.14 -29.04
N LEU A 2 -9.07 10.13 -27.72
CA LEU A 2 -8.17 11.10 -27.04
C LEU A 2 -6.73 11.08 -27.58
N ALA A 3 -6.13 9.89 -27.74
CA ALA A 3 -4.78 9.75 -28.29
C ALA A 3 -4.63 10.27 -29.73
N GLN A 4 -5.68 10.14 -30.55
CA GLN A 4 -5.71 10.68 -31.91
C GLN A 4 -5.87 12.20 -31.91
N ALA A 5 -6.68 12.75 -31.02
CA ALA A 5 -6.85 14.19 -30.85
C ALA A 5 -5.55 14.87 -30.36
N VAL A 6 -4.84 14.24 -29.41
CA VAL A 6 -3.54 14.72 -28.92
C VAL A 6 -2.48 14.69 -30.02
N LYS A 7 -2.39 13.60 -30.79
CA LYS A 7 -1.51 13.53 -31.98
C LYS A 7 -1.79 14.65 -32.99
N LEU A 8 -3.07 14.96 -33.22
CA LEU A 8 -3.47 16.00 -34.18
C LEU A 8 -3.14 17.42 -33.68
N ALA A 9 -3.27 17.65 -32.36
CA ALA A 9 -2.93 18.91 -31.71
C ALA A 9 -1.40 19.15 -31.68
N MET A 10 -0.61 18.11 -31.40
CA MET A 10 0.87 18.18 -31.38
C MET A 10 1.46 18.49 -32.76
N LYS A 11 0.85 17.97 -33.83
CA LYS A 11 1.27 18.28 -35.21
C LYS A 11 1.12 19.76 -35.59
N ARG A 12 0.35 20.54 -34.82
CA ARG A 12 0.08 21.98 -35.05
C ARG A 12 0.90 22.92 -34.17
N SER A 13 1.57 22.44 -33.11
CA SER A 13 2.40 23.26 -32.20
C SER A 13 3.70 22.54 -31.78
N PRO A 14 4.76 22.58 -32.61
CA PRO A 14 6.01 21.85 -32.38
C PRO A 14 6.72 22.24 -31.08
N ASN A 15 6.65 23.51 -30.68
CA ASN A 15 7.37 24.04 -29.50
C ASN A 15 6.84 23.53 -28.14
N ILE A 16 5.62 22.95 -28.10
CA ILE A 16 5.04 22.36 -26.87
C ILE A 16 5.52 20.91 -26.70
N SER A 17 5.83 20.21 -27.81
CA SER A 17 6.22 18.79 -27.81
C SER A 17 7.64 18.50 -27.27
N GLU A 18 8.52 19.51 -27.21
CA GLU A 18 9.86 19.35 -26.63
C GLU A 18 9.88 19.46 -25.09
N ILE A 19 8.86 20.07 -24.49
CA ILE A 19 8.78 20.31 -23.03
C ILE A 19 7.73 19.40 -22.39
N PHE A 20 6.63 19.12 -23.09
CA PHE A 20 5.63 18.15 -22.70
C PHE A 20 5.76 16.92 -23.60
N GLN A 21 5.93 15.73 -23.01
CA GLN A 21 5.86 14.45 -23.71
C GLN A 21 4.44 13.87 -23.53
N PRO A 22 3.43 14.35 -24.27
CA PRO A 22 2.05 13.95 -24.05
C PRO A 22 1.79 12.48 -24.37
N GLU A 23 2.61 11.84 -25.22
CA GLU A 23 2.58 10.39 -25.42
C GLU A 23 3.00 9.63 -24.15
N ALA A 24 4.08 10.07 -23.49
CA ALA A 24 4.51 9.49 -22.22
C ALA A 24 3.49 9.77 -21.11
N MET A 25 2.89 10.96 -21.08
CA MET A 25 1.81 11.27 -20.14
C MET A 25 0.54 10.45 -20.41
N LEU A 26 0.18 10.25 -21.68
CA LEU A 26 -0.95 9.39 -22.05
C LEU A 26 -0.66 7.93 -21.68
N GLU A 27 0.56 7.44 -21.89
CA GLU A 27 0.94 6.09 -21.43
C GLU A 27 0.88 5.99 -19.91
N VAL A 28 1.32 6.99 -19.15
CA VAL A 28 1.18 7.03 -17.69
C VAL A 28 -0.30 7.00 -17.28
N VAL A 29 -1.14 7.82 -17.92
CA VAL A 29 -2.58 7.86 -17.63
C VAL A 29 -3.27 6.54 -18.00
N PHE A 30 -3.00 5.99 -19.19
CA PHE A 30 -3.61 4.73 -19.63
C PHE A 30 -3.06 3.52 -18.89
N SER A 31 -1.79 3.52 -18.47
CA SER A 31 -1.24 2.44 -17.63
C SER A 31 -1.79 2.49 -16.21
N ALA A 32 -2.11 3.68 -15.69
CA ALA A 32 -2.82 3.84 -14.42
C ALA A 32 -4.30 3.43 -14.51
N MET A 33 -4.98 3.70 -15.63
CA MET A 33 -6.40 3.37 -15.83
C MET A 33 -6.64 1.92 -16.27
N ARG A 34 -5.69 1.27 -16.95
CA ARG A 34 -5.88 -0.09 -17.49
C ARG A 34 -6.24 -1.15 -16.43
N PRO A 35 -5.61 -1.16 -15.24
CA PRO A 35 -6.04 -2.01 -14.14
C PRO A 35 -7.48 -1.73 -13.69
N GLU A 36 -7.94 -0.47 -13.78
CA GLU A 36 -9.29 -0.04 -13.38
C GLU A 36 -10.38 -0.32 -14.43
N ILE A 37 -10.06 -0.90 -15.60
CA ILE A 37 -11.01 -1.10 -16.72
C ILE A 37 -11.33 -2.60 -16.95
N ASP A 38 -10.69 -3.52 -16.23
CA ASP A 38 -10.95 -4.94 -16.38
C ASP A 38 -11.28 -5.60 -15.04
N PHE A 39 -12.57 -5.68 -14.73
CA PHE A 39 -13.06 -6.29 -13.50
C PHE A 39 -12.75 -7.79 -13.39
N THR A 40 -12.38 -8.48 -14.48
CA THR A 40 -11.93 -9.88 -14.39
C THR A 40 -10.60 -9.99 -13.64
N ALA A 41 -9.75 -8.96 -13.71
CA ALA A 41 -8.51 -8.91 -12.95
C ALA A 41 -8.78 -8.64 -11.45
N GLU A 42 -9.76 -7.80 -11.14
CA GLU A 42 -10.18 -7.56 -9.75
C GLU A 42 -10.79 -8.80 -9.13
N ALA A 43 -11.69 -9.51 -9.83
CA ALA A 43 -12.24 -10.78 -9.36
C ALA A 43 -11.14 -11.83 -9.10
N ALA A 44 -10.14 -11.94 -9.98
CA ALA A 44 -9.01 -12.85 -9.76
C ALA A 44 -8.17 -12.44 -8.52
N ASN A 45 -8.04 -11.15 -8.24
CA ASN A 45 -7.41 -10.69 -7.00
C ASN A 45 -8.28 -11.03 -5.78
N MET A 46 -9.61 -10.91 -5.87
CA MET A 46 -10.53 -11.29 -4.79
C MET A 46 -10.37 -12.76 -4.42
N GLU A 47 -10.31 -13.66 -5.40
CA GLU A 47 -10.09 -15.10 -5.18
C GLU A 47 -8.75 -15.38 -4.46
N GLU A 48 -7.65 -14.74 -4.88
CA GLU A 48 -6.35 -14.93 -4.23
C GLU A 48 -6.32 -14.36 -2.80
N PHE A 49 -7.03 -13.25 -2.56
CA PHE A 49 -7.18 -12.70 -1.21
C PHE A 49 -8.09 -13.56 -0.34
N GLU A 50 -9.13 -14.18 -0.89
CA GLU A 50 -9.99 -15.11 -0.17
C GLU A 50 -9.16 -16.26 0.42
N GLU A 51 -8.30 -16.89 -0.39
CA GLU A 51 -7.36 -17.93 0.07
C GLU A 51 -6.40 -17.40 1.16
N MET A 52 -5.83 -16.20 0.95
CA MET A 52 -4.92 -15.59 1.92
C MET A 52 -5.64 -15.26 3.25
N LEU A 53 -6.93 -14.91 3.19
CA LEU A 53 -7.72 -14.50 4.36
C LEU A 53 -8.28 -15.67 5.17
N GLU A 54 -8.25 -16.91 4.68
CA GLU A 54 -8.70 -18.10 5.45
C GLU A 54 -8.02 -18.23 6.82
N GLN A 55 -6.83 -17.67 7.00
CA GLN A 55 -6.08 -17.68 8.26
C GLN A 55 -6.48 -16.56 9.25
N PHE A 56 -7.33 -15.62 8.83
CA PHE A 56 -7.74 -14.45 9.63
C PHE A 56 -9.25 -14.52 9.91
N GLU A 57 -9.63 -14.83 11.15
CA GLU A 57 -11.02 -15.06 11.56
C GLU A 57 -11.92 -13.83 11.43
N HIS A 58 -11.35 -12.62 11.49
CA HIS A 58 -12.12 -11.37 11.54
C HIS A 58 -12.11 -10.59 10.22
N LEU A 59 -11.67 -11.21 9.12
CA LEU A 59 -11.65 -10.61 7.79
C LEU A 59 -12.30 -11.52 6.75
N GLU A 60 -12.94 -10.93 5.76
CA GLU A 60 -13.50 -11.66 4.63
C GLU A 60 -13.46 -10.84 3.33
N VAL A 61 -13.60 -11.57 2.21
CA VAL A 61 -13.80 -11.02 0.86
C VAL A 61 -15.25 -11.33 0.42
N PRO A 62 -15.94 -10.41 -0.27
CA PRO A 62 -17.23 -10.73 -0.89
C PRO A 62 -17.13 -11.88 -1.88
N GLU A 63 -18.13 -12.76 -1.90
CA GLU A 63 -18.25 -13.81 -2.90
C GLU A 63 -18.48 -13.20 -4.28
N VAL A 64 -17.66 -13.56 -5.27
CA VAL A 64 -17.86 -13.16 -6.66
C VAL A 64 -18.97 -14.02 -7.28
N LEU A 65 -20.08 -13.39 -7.65
CA LEU A 65 -21.27 -14.07 -8.20
C LEU A 65 -21.26 -14.12 -9.74
N ASP A 66 -20.77 -13.07 -10.38
CA ASP A 66 -20.58 -13.00 -11.84
C ASP A 66 -19.57 -11.90 -12.19
N VAL A 67 -18.82 -12.08 -13.27
CA VAL A 67 -17.83 -11.10 -13.70
C VAL A 67 -17.68 -11.03 -15.22
N THR A 68 -17.62 -9.80 -15.71
CA THR A 68 -17.21 -9.46 -17.07
C THR A 68 -16.11 -8.41 -17.00
N LYS A 69 -15.60 -7.93 -18.14
CA LYS A 69 -14.62 -6.83 -18.11
C LYS A 69 -15.19 -5.53 -17.55
N GLU A 70 -16.49 -5.30 -17.70
CA GLU A 70 -17.15 -4.01 -17.41
C GLU A 70 -18.12 -4.06 -16.22
N VAL A 71 -18.43 -5.26 -15.72
CA VAL A 71 -19.33 -5.47 -14.57
C VAL A 71 -18.78 -6.55 -13.65
N LEU A 72 -18.68 -6.25 -12.36
CA LEU A 72 -18.43 -7.19 -11.27
C LEU A 72 -19.67 -7.28 -10.38
N ILE A 73 -20.20 -8.48 -10.20
CA ILE A 73 -21.32 -8.76 -9.29
C ILE A 73 -20.76 -9.59 -8.14
N MET A 74 -20.91 -9.09 -6.92
CA MET A 74 -20.43 -9.74 -5.70
C MET A 74 -21.49 -9.74 -4.60
N SER A 75 -21.30 -10.56 -3.57
CA SER A 75 -22.16 -10.52 -2.39
C SER A 75 -22.10 -9.14 -1.70
N LYS A 76 -23.19 -8.78 -1.04
CA LYS A 76 -23.28 -7.47 -0.38
C LYS A 76 -22.56 -7.54 0.97
N ALA A 77 -21.54 -6.71 1.15
CA ALA A 77 -20.92 -6.51 2.46
C ALA A 77 -21.94 -6.04 3.53
N PRO A 78 -21.94 -6.64 4.73
CA PRO A 78 -22.78 -6.22 5.84
C PRO A 78 -22.35 -4.85 6.39
N GLY A 79 -23.30 -4.17 7.05
CA GLY A 79 -23.01 -2.94 7.80
C GLY A 79 -22.65 -1.72 6.95
N VAL A 80 -21.67 -0.96 7.42
CA VAL A 80 -21.26 0.34 6.86
C VAL A 80 -19.74 0.41 6.73
N SER A 81 -19.23 1.31 5.90
CA SER A 81 -17.79 1.52 5.78
C SER A 81 -17.17 1.97 7.11
N VAL A 82 -15.90 1.60 7.37
CA VAL A 82 -15.11 2.09 8.53
C VAL A 82 -15.05 3.62 8.55
N ARG A 83 -15.13 4.27 7.38
CA ARG A 83 -15.26 5.73 7.28
C ARG A 83 -16.51 6.25 7.99
N GLU A 84 -17.62 5.53 7.96
CA GLU A 84 -18.93 5.98 8.45
C GLU A 84 -19.39 5.26 9.71
N CYS A 85 -18.67 4.22 10.15
CA CYS A 85 -19.04 3.43 11.32
C CYS A 85 -19.01 4.26 12.61
N ASN A 86 -19.95 3.95 13.51
CA ASN A 86 -19.92 4.43 14.87
C ASN A 86 -19.25 3.37 15.76
N VAL A 87 -18.03 3.64 16.21
CA VAL A 87 -17.24 2.69 17.02
C VAL A 87 -17.90 2.27 18.33
N ALA A 88 -18.84 3.07 18.85
CA ALA A 88 -19.58 2.75 20.06
C ALA A 88 -20.54 1.56 19.90
N ASP A 89 -20.85 1.17 18.66
CA ASP A 89 -21.72 0.04 18.35
C ASP A 89 -20.99 -1.30 18.43
N PHE A 90 -19.66 -1.29 18.57
CA PHE A 90 -18.79 -2.46 18.62
C PHE A 90 -18.12 -2.55 20.00
N SER A 91 -17.89 -3.77 20.48
CA SER A 91 -17.08 -3.98 21.69
C SER A 91 -15.59 -3.71 21.42
N ASP A 92 -14.85 -3.33 22.46
CA ASP A 92 -13.40 -3.10 22.35
C ASP A 92 -12.67 -4.34 21.81
N LYS A 93 -13.09 -5.53 22.25
CA LYS A 93 -12.52 -6.81 21.81
C LYS A 93 -12.72 -7.04 20.32
N GLU A 94 -13.90 -6.74 19.77
CA GLU A 94 -14.18 -6.89 18.34
C GLU A 94 -13.33 -5.92 17.52
N ARG A 95 -13.29 -4.63 17.91
CA ARG A 95 -12.52 -3.62 17.20
C ARG A 95 -11.02 -3.95 17.21
N GLU A 96 -10.49 -4.41 18.34
CA GLU A 96 -9.09 -4.85 18.46
C GLU A 96 -8.78 -6.11 17.65
N ALA A 97 -9.72 -7.05 17.56
CA ALA A 97 -9.55 -8.27 16.78
C ALA A 97 -9.51 -7.98 15.28
N ILE A 98 -10.47 -7.19 14.77
CA ILE A 98 -10.48 -6.73 13.38
C ILE A 98 -9.19 -5.94 13.08
N ALA A 99 -8.82 -4.99 13.94
CA ALA A 99 -7.62 -4.18 13.76
C ALA A 99 -6.33 -5.04 13.69
N ARG A 100 -6.25 -6.08 14.52
CA ARG A 100 -5.13 -7.03 14.52
C ARG A 100 -5.04 -7.81 13.22
N ASP A 101 -6.17 -8.35 12.76
CA ASP A 101 -6.21 -9.14 11.53
C ASP A 101 -5.95 -8.25 10.31
N MET A 102 -6.44 -7.00 10.28
CA MET A 102 -6.10 -6.02 9.25
C MET A 102 -4.59 -5.72 9.19
N CYS A 103 -3.94 -5.54 10.35
CA CYS A 103 -2.48 -5.41 10.39
C CYS A 103 -1.78 -6.67 9.89
N ALA A 104 -2.26 -7.84 10.32
CA ALA A 104 -1.69 -9.12 9.96
C ALA A 104 -1.81 -9.36 8.45
N MET A 105 -2.98 -9.13 7.85
CA MET A 105 -3.20 -9.17 6.40
C MET A 105 -2.16 -8.33 5.65
N LEU A 106 -1.92 -7.09 6.07
CA LEU A 106 -0.98 -6.19 5.39
C LEU A 106 0.47 -6.69 5.50
N PHE A 107 0.95 -7.00 6.71
CA PHE A 107 2.34 -7.37 6.94
C PHE A 107 2.66 -8.82 6.56
N HIS A 108 1.76 -9.77 6.86
CA HIS A 108 1.88 -11.17 6.44
C HIS A 108 1.88 -11.25 4.92
N GLY A 109 0.87 -10.64 4.28
CA GLY A 109 0.78 -10.62 2.82
C GLY A 109 2.07 -10.10 2.19
N PHE A 110 2.58 -8.95 2.66
CA PHE A 110 3.80 -8.38 2.10
C PHE A 110 5.06 -9.22 2.37
N MET A 111 5.24 -9.70 3.61
CA MET A 111 6.50 -10.30 4.06
C MET A 111 6.60 -11.81 3.78
N VAL A 112 5.46 -12.50 3.74
CA VAL A 112 5.37 -13.95 3.60
C VAL A 112 4.89 -14.32 2.20
N ASP A 113 3.73 -13.79 1.80
CA ASP A 113 3.06 -14.19 0.55
C ASP A 113 3.58 -13.40 -0.67
N GLY A 114 4.20 -12.24 -0.42
CA GLY A 114 4.62 -11.31 -1.48
C GLY A 114 3.45 -10.61 -2.17
N LEU A 115 2.27 -10.61 -1.54
CA LEU A 115 0.99 -10.08 -2.04
C LEU A 115 0.41 -9.10 -1.02
N PHE A 116 -0.01 -7.91 -1.42
CA PHE A 116 -0.59 -6.98 -0.46
C PHE A 116 -1.65 -6.09 -1.09
N HIS A 117 -2.65 -5.72 -0.28
CA HIS A 117 -3.67 -4.77 -0.69
C HIS A 117 -3.04 -3.37 -0.74
N ALA A 118 -2.98 -2.75 -1.91
CA ALA A 118 -2.23 -1.51 -2.10
C ALA A 118 -3.04 -0.23 -1.74
N ASP A 119 -4.36 -0.37 -1.55
CA ASP A 119 -5.22 0.74 -1.12
C ASP A 119 -6.31 0.38 -0.09
N PRO A 120 -5.97 -0.13 1.11
CA PRO A 120 -6.94 -0.58 2.12
C PRO A 120 -7.55 0.60 2.89
N HIS A 121 -8.21 1.50 2.18
CA HIS A 121 -8.72 2.74 2.73
C HIS A 121 -10.05 2.53 3.51
N PRO A 122 -10.41 3.43 4.45
CA PRO A 122 -11.59 3.25 5.31
C PRO A 122 -12.94 3.13 4.57
N GLY A 123 -13.02 3.59 3.32
CA GLY A 123 -14.21 3.45 2.47
C GLY A 123 -14.40 2.07 1.82
N ASN A 124 -13.36 1.22 1.79
CA ASN A 124 -13.35 -0.09 1.13
C ASN A 124 -13.41 -1.23 2.13
N ILE A 125 -13.58 -0.91 3.41
CA ILE A 125 -13.65 -1.88 4.51
C ILE A 125 -14.98 -1.63 5.19
N PHE A 126 -15.83 -2.65 5.18
CA PHE A 126 -17.17 -2.62 5.74
C PHE A 126 -17.20 -3.41 7.04
N VAL A 127 -17.93 -2.89 8.03
CA VAL A 127 -18.01 -3.46 9.37
C VAL A 127 -19.45 -3.48 9.85
N ALA A 128 -19.83 -4.58 10.50
CA ALA A 128 -21.09 -4.74 11.22
C ALA A 128 -20.83 -5.40 12.59
N PRO A 129 -21.56 -5.05 13.65
CA PRO A 129 -21.37 -5.67 14.97
C PRO A 129 -21.55 -7.20 14.90
N GLY A 130 -20.61 -7.95 15.48
CA GLY A 130 -20.63 -9.41 15.49
C GLY A 130 -20.24 -10.11 14.18
N GLU A 131 -19.90 -9.36 13.13
CA GLU A 131 -19.48 -9.90 11.82
C GLU A 131 -17.99 -9.62 11.57
N PRO A 132 -17.31 -10.44 10.74
CA PRO A 132 -15.99 -10.10 10.19
C PRO A 132 -16.03 -8.77 9.42
N ALA A 133 -14.87 -8.12 9.26
CA ALA A 133 -14.77 -6.96 8.39
C ALA A 133 -14.59 -7.40 6.94
N THR A 134 -15.42 -6.86 6.05
CA THR A 134 -15.42 -7.20 4.63
C THR A 134 -14.61 -6.17 3.84
N VAL A 135 -13.56 -6.61 3.16
CA VAL A 135 -12.76 -5.77 2.25
C VAL A 135 -13.35 -5.89 0.84
N ILE A 136 -13.71 -4.79 0.17
CA ILE A 136 -14.58 -4.85 -1.02
C ILE A 136 -13.96 -4.40 -2.35
N ASP A 137 -12.75 -3.86 -2.36
CA ASP A 137 -12.12 -3.28 -3.56
C ASP A 137 -10.71 -3.84 -3.70
N PHE A 138 -10.50 -4.68 -4.71
CA PHE A 138 -9.21 -5.30 -4.99
C PHE A 138 -8.64 -4.82 -6.33
N GLY A 139 -9.06 -3.63 -6.78
CA GLY A 139 -8.56 -3.00 -8.00
C GLY A 139 -7.08 -2.61 -7.88
N MET A 140 -6.58 -2.41 -6.66
CA MET A 140 -5.19 -2.10 -6.37
C MET A 140 -4.53 -3.15 -5.47
N VAL A 141 -3.85 -4.10 -6.10
CA VAL A 141 -3.03 -5.12 -5.43
C VAL A 141 -1.57 -4.99 -5.84
N GLY A 142 -0.68 -5.05 -4.85
CA GLY A 142 0.76 -5.03 -5.04
C GLY A 142 1.37 -6.43 -4.91
N ARG A 143 2.40 -6.69 -5.72
CA ARG A 143 3.20 -7.91 -5.63
C ARG A 143 4.67 -7.54 -5.46
N ILE A 144 5.38 -8.28 -4.61
CA ILE A 144 6.79 -8.06 -4.34
C ILE A 144 7.54 -9.40 -4.39
N ASP A 145 8.77 -9.38 -4.90
CA ASP A 145 9.60 -10.57 -4.88
C ASP A 145 10.12 -10.91 -3.47
N ARG A 146 10.52 -12.16 -3.29
CA ARG A 146 11.04 -12.67 -2.01
C ARG A 146 12.26 -11.91 -1.50
N ARG A 147 13.12 -11.39 -2.38
CA ARG A 147 14.32 -10.63 -1.97
C ARG A 147 13.90 -9.34 -1.28
N MET A 148 12.95 -8.63 -1.86
CA MET A 148 12.42 -7.39 -1.32
C MET A 148 11.64 -7.63 -0.01
N ALA A 149 10.80 -8.66 0.05
CA ALA A 149 10.09 -9.05 1.27
C ALA A 149 11.06 -9.35 2.43
N LEU A 150 12.13 -10.11 2.18
CA LEU A 150 13.18 -10.38 3.17
C LEU A 150 13.98 -9.12 3.54
N GLY A 151 14.26 -8.24 2.58
CA GLY A 151 14.91 -6.95 2.82
C GLY A 151 14.09 -6.08 3.77
N TYR A 152 12.77 -6.01 3.54
CA TYR A 152 11.86 -5.26 4.40
C TYR A 152 11.74 -5.89 5.78
N THR A 153 11.71 -7.23 5.86
CA THR A 153 11.73 -7.96 7.12
C THR A 153 12.95 -7.59 7.96
N ARG A 154 14.15 -7.57 7.35
CA ARG A 154 15.39 -7.14 8.02
C ARG A 154 15.32 -5.68 8.46
N PHE A 155 14.76 -4.82 7.62
CA PHE A 155 14.57 -3.40 7.93
C PHE A 155 13.68 -3.20 9.17
N MET A 156 12.53 -3.89 9.23
CA MET A 156 11.61 -3.82 10.36
C MET A 156 12.24 -4.39 11.64
N MET A 157 12.93 -5.53 11.54
CA MET A 157 13.63 -6.13 12.69
C MET A 157 14.72 -5.19 13.23
N ALA A 158 15.54 -4.60 12.35
CA ALA A 158 16.57 -3.65 12.76
C ALA A 158 15.97 -2.40 13.41
N THR A 159 14.85 -1.90 12.88
CA THR A 159 14.12 -0.77 13.46
C THR A 159 13.60 -1.11 14.87
N ALA A 160 12.99 -2.29 15.04
CA ALA A 160 12.49 -2.76 16.33
C ALA A 160 13.62 -2.97 17.37
N LEU A 161 14.81 -3.38 16.93
CA LEU A 161 16.00 -3.50 17.75
C LEU A 161 16.74 -2.17 17.97
N ASN A 162 16.18 -1.05 17.46
CA ASN A 162 16.79 0.27 17.52
C ASN A 162 18.21 0.32 16.90
N ASP A 163 18.44 -0.50 15.87
CA ASP A 163 19.69 -0.57 15.11
C ASP A 163 19.55 0.19 13.78
N GLY A 164 19.83 1.48 13.82
CA GLY A 164 19.72 2.33 12.63
C GLY A 164 20.76 2.05 11.55
N GLU A 165 21.89 1.42 11.89
CA GLU A 165 22.86 1.02 10.87
C GLU A 165 22.35 -0.19 10.09
N ALA A 166 21.88 -1.23 10.81
CA ALA A 166 21.30 -2.41 10.18
C ALA A 166 20.05 -2.05 9.36
N ALA A 167 19.19 -1.16 9.87
CA ALA A 167 18.03 -0.67 9.13
C ALA A 167 18.46 0.06 7.83
N GLY A 168 19.46 0.94 7.92
CA GLY A 168 20.01 1.59 6.73
C GLY A 168 20.59 0.61 5.71
N ARG A 169 21.31 -0.43 6.15
CA ARG A 169 21.84 -1.46 5.24
C ARG A 169 20.73 -2.26 4.57
N ALA A 170 19.72 -2.68 5.31
CA ALA A 170 18.56 -3.38 4.75
C ALA A 170 17.80 -2.51 3.73
N ALA A 171 17.65 -1.21 3.99
CA ALA A 171 17.05 -0.28 3.03
C ALA A 171 17.88 -0.14 1.74
N LEU A 172 19.22 -0.13 1.84
CA LEU A 172 20.10 -0.11 0.67
C LEU A 172 19.99 -1.38 -0.18
N GLU A 173 19.73 -2.55 0.43
CA GLU A 173 19.49 -3.80 -0.30
C GLU A 173 18.19 -3.76 -1.14
N MET A 174 17.20 -2.98 -0.70
CA MET A 174 15.91 -2.80 -1.38
C MET A 174 15.95 -1.68 -2.43
N GLY A 175 16.88 -0.73 -2.29
CA GLY A 175 17.03 0.40 -3.20
C GLY A 175 18.01 0.16 -4.34
N THR A 176 18.02 1.06 -5.32
CA THR A 176 19.03 1.13 -6.38
C THR A 176 19.93 2.34 -6.16
N LEU A 177 21.24 2.12 -6.10
CA LEU A 177 22.23 3.20 -5.95
C LEU A 177 22.43 3.91 -7.29
N THR A 178 22.22 5.22 -7.31
CA THR A 178 22.50 6.05 -8.48
C THR A 178 23.97 6.50 -8.50
N SER A 179 24.42 7.13 -9.59
CA SER A 179 25.77 7.72 -9.68
C SER A 179 26.07 8.80 -8.64
N ARG A 180 25.03 9.37 -8.04
CA ARG A 180 25.08 10.42 -7.00
C ARG A 180 24.83 9.85 -5.59
N ALA A 181 24.86 8.53 -5.43
CA ALA A 181 24.59 7.88 -4.16
C ALA A 181 25.63 8.25 -3.09
N ASN A 182 25.16 8.71 -1.92
CA ASN A 182 25.98 8.95 -0.73
C ASN A 182 25.59 7.97 0.37
N VAL A 183 26.14 6.76 0.29
CA VAL A 183 25.88 5.65 1.23
C VAL A 183 26.25 6.01 2.68
N PRO A 184 27.45 6.55 2.99
CA PRO A 184 27.78 6.93 4.37
C PRO A 184 26.82 7.97 4.95
N GLY A 185 26.42 8.95 4.12
CA GLY A 185 25.46 9.97 4.51
C GLY A 185 24.08 9.41 4.81
N PHE A 186 23.62 8.43 4.03
CA PHE A 186 22.35 7.74 4.27
C PHE A 186 22.39 6.92 5.56
N LEU A 187 23.43 6.12 5.78
CA LEU A 187 23.58 5.35 7.03
C LEU A 187 23.61 6.28 8.25
N SER A 188 24.28 7.43 8.18
CA SER A 188 24.27 8.42 9.26
C SER A 188 22.90 9.05 9.48
N ASP A 189 22.08 9.24 8.44
CA ASP A 189 20.71 9.74 8.61
C ASP A 189 19.85 8.69 9.33
N MET A 190 19.94 7.43 8.91
CA MET A 190 19.18 6.30 9.51
C MET A 190 19.57 6.04 10.97
N GLN A 191 20.87 6.04 11.30
CA GLN A 191 21.35 5.91 12.69
C GLN A 191 20.82 6.99 13.63
N ARG A 192 20.54 8.20 13.11
CA ARG A 192 19.97 9.29 13.91
C ARG A 192 18.45 9.21 14.02
N TYR A 193 17.78 8.72 12.98
CA TYR A 193 16.32 8.72 12.89
C TYR A 193 15.66 7.50 13.52
N ILE A 194 16.23 6.30 13.36
CA ILE A 194 15.62 5.07 13.90
C ILE A 194 15.38 5.15 15.43
N PRO A 195 16.28 5.73 16.24
CA PRO A 195 16.00 5.93 17.67
C PRO A 195 14.86 6.88 18.00
N THR A 196 14.42 7.74 17.08
CA THR A 196 13.24 8.57 17.28
C THR A 196 11.96 7.80 16.99
N MET A 197 11.97 6.91 15.98
CA MET A 197 10.86 6.02 15.67
C MET A 197 10.64 4.98 16.79
N ALA A 198 11.71 4.29 17.21
CA ALA A 198 11.62 3.19 18.18
C ALA A 198 11.15 3.60 19.59
N LYS A 199 11.16 4.90 19.91
CA LYS A 199 10.71 5.45 21.19
C LYS A 199 9.24 5.85 21.21
N GLN A 200 8.58 5.88 20.05
CA GLN A 200 7.16 6.19 19.96
C GLN A 200 6.33 4.95 20.35
N SER A 201 5.26 5.15 21.11
CA SER A 201 4.23 4.11 21.24
C SER A 201 3.53 3.92 19.90
N LEU A 202 2.99 2.73 19.62
CA LEU A 202 2.22 2.46 18.39
C LEU A 202 1.08 3.48 18.16
N GLN A 203 0.47 3.99 19.23
CA GLN A 203 -0.56 5.03 19.18
C GLN A 203 -0.04 6.39 18.65
N ASN A 204 1.24 6.68 18.89
CA ASN A 204 1.90 7.93 18.49
C ASN A 204 2.80 7.76 17.26
N MET A 205 2.93 6.54 16.71
CA MET A 205 3.64 6.32 15.46
C MET A 205 2.83 6.88 14.32
N GLU A 206 3.44 7.77 13.54
CA GLU A 206 2.86 8.32 12.32
C GLU A 206 3.55 7.63 11.13
N PHE A 207 3.07 6.44 10.74
CA PHE A 207 3.76 5.63 9.70
C PHE A 207 3.89 6.39 8.39
N GLY A 208 2.87 7.17 8.02
CA GLY A 208 2.95 8.03 6.84
C GLY A 208 4.06 9.07 6.91
N ASN A 209 4.29 9.68 8.08
CA ASN A 209 5.34 10.67 8.28
C ASN A 209 6.73 10.02 8.28
N ASP A 210 6.88 8.91 9.00
CA ASP A 210 8.13 8.13 9.03
C ASP A 210 8.53 7.62 7.64
N PHE A 211 7.55 7.13 6.88
CA PHE A 211 7.78 6.68 5.52
C PHE A 211 8.19 7.83 4.59
N ASN A 212 7.52 8.98 4.69
CA ASN A 212 7.90 10.17 3.94
C ASN A 212 9.32 10.63 4.28
N GLN A 213 9.68 10.64 5.57
CA GLN A 213 11.02 11.02 6.00
C GLN A 213 12.09 10.05 5.48
N PHE A 214 11.79 8.75 5.44
CA PHE A 214 12.62 7.74 4.80
C PHE A 214 12.81 8.00 3.30
N LEU A 215 11.75 8.33 2.56
CA LEU A 215 11.83 8.69 1.13
C LEU A 215 12.67 9.95 0.90
N VAL A 216 12.58 10.93 1.80
CA VAL A 216 13.40 12.14 1.78
C VAL A 216 14.88 11.79 1.94
N PHE A 217 15.24 10.91 2.87
CA PHE A 217 16.62 10.43 3.02
C PHE A 217 17.11 9.73 1.76
N CYS A 218 16.32 8.82 1.18
CA CYS A 218 16.69 8.12 -0.04
C CYS A 218 16.95 9.11 -1.20
N THR A 219 16.01 10.02 -1.44
CA THR A 219 16.08 11.01 -2.53
C THR A 219 17.27 11.96 -2.37
N LYS A 220 17.44 12.49 -1.15
CA LYS A 220 18.56 13.38 -0.78
C LYS A 220 19.91 12.70 -0.96
N ARG A 221 19.98 11.39 -0.70
CA ARG A 221 21.22 10.59 -0.75
C ARG A 221 21.41 9.83 -2.05
N GLY A 222 20.58 10.06 -3.07
CA GLY A 222 20.75 9.44 -4.39
C GLY A 222 20.46 7.94 -4.42
N ILE A 223 19.55 7.48 -3.57
CA ILE A 223 19.07 6.09 -3.52
C ILE A 223 17.67 6.09 -4.13
N ALA A 224 17.48 5.37 -5.23
CA ALA A 224 16.19 5.17 -5.86
C ALA A 224 15.42 4.06 -5.13
N VAL A 225 14.20 4.34 -4.70
CA VAL A 225 13.35 3.39 -3.96
C VAL A 225 12.59 2.53 -4.96
N ASN A 226 12.46 1.24 -4.66
CA ASN A 226 11.65 0.32 -5.47
C ASN A 226 10.17 0.77 -5.44
N PRO A 227 9.47 0.86 -6.60
CA PRO A 227 8.06 1.27 -6.65
C PRO A 227 7.14 0.44 -5.74
N GLY A 228 7.39 -0.86 -5.58
CA GLY A 228 6.60 -1.72 -4.69
C GLY A 228 6.73 -1.33 -3.21
N ILE A 229 7.89 -0.82 -2.79
CA ILE A 229 8.09 -0.29 -1.42
C ILE A 229 7.34 1.04 -1.24
N ALA A 230 7.37 1.91 -2.25
CA ALA A 230 6.59 3.15 -2.26
C ALA A 230 5.08 2.87 -2.16
N LEU A 231 4.60 1.89 -2.93
CA LEU A 231 3.21 1.45 -2.91
C LEU A 231 2.82 0.82 -1.57
N PHE A 232 3.70 0.00 -0.99
CA PHE A 232 3.47 -0.57 0.34
C PHE A 232 3.40 0.51 1.43
N GLY A 233 4.27 1.51 1.39
CA GLY A 233 4.20 2.64 2.32
C GLY A 233 2.89 3.44 2.23
N LYS A 234 2.33 3.61 1.01
CA LYS A 234 0.98 4.17 0.82
C LYS A 234 -0.07 3.26 1.49
N ALA A 235 -0.01 1.95 1.25
CA ALA A 235 -0.93 0.99 1.83
C ALA A 235 -0.91 1.02 3.37
N THR A 236 0.29 1.07 3.98
CA THR A 236 0.44 1.21 5.44
C THR A 236 -0.19 2.50 5.97
N ALA A 237 -0.01 3.63 5.28
CA ALA A 237 -0.61 4.90 5.70
C ALA A 237 -2.14 4.88 5.61
N ASN A 238 -2.70 4.29 4.54
CA ASN A 238 -4.15 4.16 4.38
C ASN A 238 -4.74 3.21 5.44
N MET A 239 -4.05 2.10 5.70
CA MET A 239 -4.40 1.16 6.75
C MET A 239 -4.37 1.81 8.14
N GLU A 240 -3.33 2.58 8.46
CA GLU A 240 -3.24 3.34 9.73
C GLU A 240 -4.47 4.24 9.92
N GLY A 241 -4.90 4.94 8.86
CA GLY A 241 -6.12 5.76 8.88
C GLY A 241 -7.38 4.95 9.19
N SER A 242 -7.51 3.75 8.63
CA SER A 242 -8.61 2.82 8.93
C SER A 242 -8.57 2.33 10.38
N LEU A 243 -7.39 1.92 10.86
CA LEU A 243 -7.18 1.40 12.20
C LEU A 243 -7.45 2.45 13.28
N ARG A 244 -6.93 3.68 13.13
CA ARG A 244 -7.19 4.78 14.08
C ARG A 244 -8.67 5.14 14.19
N ARG A 245 -9.46 4.86 13.15
CA ARG A 245 -10.89 5.13 13.15
C ARG A 245 -11.68 4.01 13.81
N LEU A 246 -11.27 2.76 13.60
CA LEU A 246 -11.95 1.58 14.14
C LEU A 246 -11.53 1.27 15.58
N ALA A 247 -10.24 1.33 15.90
CA ALA A 247 -9.65 1.05 17.20
C ALA A 247 -8.72 2.21 17.63
N PRO A 248 -9.29 3.36 18.03
CA PRO A 248 -8.55 4.57 18.40
C PRO A 248 -7.68 4.42 19.67
#